data_AF-A0A7W4B3W6-F1
#
_entry.id   AF-A0A7W4B3W6-F1
#
_cell.length_a   1.000
_cell.length_b   1.000
_cell.length_c   1.000
_cell.angle_alpha   90.00
_cell.angle_beta   90.00
_cell.angle_gamma   90.00
#
_symmetry.space_group_name_H-M   'P 1'
#
loop_
_entity.id
_entity.type
_entity.pdbx_description
1 polymer ?
#
loop_
_entity_poly.entity_id
_entity_poly.type
_entity_poly.pdbx_seq_one_letter_code
_entity_poly.pdbx_strand_id
1 'polypeptide(L)'
;MTNALVKQTNNAQPAPLKAVEGRHIPKGLAEIKALMSDRTRTPGYVFNAVLTEQQRKLVCFAAGLKQRHVEMSFYKFSIQERNAVHKAILALQDIVAAFTDANVLGRENFERTPPKFDVVPHLVEQSKTDSQPH
;
A
#
# COMPACT_ATOMS: atom_id res chain seq x y z
N MET A 1 47.96 -49.26 6.77
CA MET A 1 46.80 -49.35 7.67
C MET A 1 46.25 -47.95 7.86
N THR A 2 44.98 -47.78 7.51
CA THR A 2 44.15 -46.58 7.62
C THR A 2 43.89 -46.19 9.07
N ASN A 3 44.11 -44.92 9.43
CA ASN A 3 43.46 -44.31 10.59
C ASN A 3 42.80 -43.01 10.13
N ALA A 4 41.48 -43.08 9.96
CA ALA A 4 40.60 -41.94 9.86
C ALA A 4 40.31 -41.42 11.27
N LEU A 5 40.41 -40.12 11.51
CA LEU A 5 39.79 -39.50 12.68
C LEU A 5 39.25 -38.11 12.35
N VAL A 6 37.98 -38.14 11.93
CA VAL A 6 36.86 -37.27 12.33
C VAL A 6 37.07 -35.75 12.23
N LYS A 7 36.50 -35.17 11.17
CA LYS A 7 36.10 -33.76 11.11
C LYS A 7 35.02 -33.50 12.18
N GLN A 8 35.35 -32.74 13.23
CA GLN A 8 34.33 -32.11 14.07
C GLN A 8 33.79 -30.88 13.34
N THR A 9 32.66 -31.05 12.66
CA THR A 9 31.80 -29.93 12.25
C THR A 9 31.12 -29.36 13.48
N ASN A 10 31.57 -28.19 13.95
CA ASN A 10 30.84 -27.39 14.92
C ASN A 10 29.56 -26.84 14.25
N ASN A 11 28.50 -27.64 14.23
CA ASN A 11 27.14 -27.16 14.00
C ASN A 11 26.70 -26.42 15.26
N ALA A 12 27.17 -25.18 15.44
CA ALA A 12 26.63 -24.28 16.43
C ALA A 12 25.23 -23.86 15.97
N GLN A 13 24.23 -24.55 16.47
CA GLN A 13 22.83 -24.19 16.28
C GLN A 13 22.63 -22.76 16.81
N PRO A 14 22.09 -21.82 16.03
CA PRO A 14 21.87 -20.47 16.51
C PRO A 14 20.94 -20.51 17.72
N ALA A 15 21.36 -19.88 18.82
CA ALA A 15 20.56 -19.81 20.03
C ALA A 15 19.18 -19.21 19.67
N PRO A 16 18.07 -19.78 20.17
CA PRO A 16 16.75 -19.25 19.89
C PRO A 16 16.68 -17.80 20.41
N LEU A 17 16.41 -16.87 19.49
CA LEU A 17 16.19 -15.47 19.82
C LEU A 17 14.96 -15.38 20.73
N LYS A 18 15.15 -15.16 22.03
CA LYS A 18 14.06 -14.82 22.94
C LYS A 18 13.60 -13.40 22.61
N ALA A 19 12.34 -13.24 22.21
CA ALA A 19 11.69 -11.95 22.26
C ALA A 19 11.72 -11.47 23.71
N VAL A 20 12.46 -10.39 23.97
CA VAL A 20 12.39 -9.68 25.25
C VAL A 20 11.08 -8.91 25.22
N GLU A 21 10.02 -9.53 25.73
CA GLU A 21 8.77 -8.83 25.98
C GLU A 21 9.00 -7.77 27.04
N GLY A 22 8.64 -6.52 26.72
CA GLY A 22 8.69 -5.41 27.67
C GLY A 22 10.09 -4.82 27.88
N ARG A 23 10.73 -4.29 26.83
CA ARG A 23 11.77 -3.27 27.05
C ARG A 23 11.09 -2.03 27.64
N HIS A 24 11.30 -1.80 28.94
CA HIS A 24 10.94 -0.53 29.58
C HIS A 24 11.61 0.60 28.80
N ILE A 25 10.84 1.37 28.03
CA ILE A 25 11.35 2.55 27.34
C ILE A 25 11.71 3.55 28.43
N PRO A 26 12.98 3.94 28.58
CA PRO A 26 13.38 4.94 29.57
C PRO A 26 12.52 6.19 29.40
N LYS A 27 12.05 6.77 30.51
CA LYS A 27 11.09 7.89 30.52
C LYS A 27 11.46 9.01 29.53
N GLY A 28 12.73 9.40 29.48
CA GLY A 28 13.21 10.41 28.53
C GLY A 28 13.08 9.99 27.06
N LEU A 29 13.33 8.73 26.71
CA LEU A 29 13.12 8.22 25.35
C LEU A 29 11.63 8.12 25.01
N ALA A 30 10.77 7.81 25.98
CA ALA A 30 9.32 7.81 25.79
C ALA A 30 8.79 9.23 25.53
N GLU A 31 9.29 10.22 26.29
CA GLU A 31 8.95 11.65 26.12
C GLU A 31 9.45 12.20 24.78
N ILE A 32 10.70 11.92 24.39
CA ILE A 32 11.26 12.31 23.08
C ILE A 32 10.45 11.65 21.96
N LYS A 33 10.15 10.36 22.07
CA LYS A 33 9.34 9.64 21.08
C LYS A 33 7.92 10.19 21.00
N ALA A 34 7.32 10.59 22.11
CA ALA A 34 6.01 11.25 22.13
C ALA A 34 6.07 12.61 21.41
N LEU A 35 7.07 13.44 21.73
CA LEU A 35 7.26 14.76 21.13
C LEU A 35 7.51 14.70 19.62
N MET A 36 8.28 13.72 19.15
CA MET A 36 8.56 13.49 17.73
C MET A 36 7.36 12.89 17.00
N SER A 37 6.69 11.90 17.61
CA SER A 37 5.55 11.22 17.00
C SER A 37 4.40 12.20 16.73
N ASP A 38 4.22 13.20 17.57
CA ASP A 38 3.11 14.15 17.43
C ASP A 38 3.30 15.11 16.26
N ARG A 39 4.54 15.52 15.97
CA ARG A 39 4.82 16.49 14.89
C ARG A 39 4.95 15.83 13.51
N THR A 40 5.56 14.63 13.44
CA THR A 40 5.89 14.00 12.15
C THR A 40 4.91 12.91 11.69
N ARG A 41 3.87 12.60 12.48
CA ARG A 41 2.86 11.57 12.13
C ARG A 41 1.46 12.12 11.89
N THR A 42 1.33 13.42 11.68
CA THR A 42 0.03 13.99 11.28
C THR A 42 -0.20 13.79 9.78
N PRO A 43 -1.46 13.56 9.34
CA PRO A 43 -1.79 13.54 7.91
C PRO A 43 -1.32 14.80 7.18
N GLY A 44 -1.39 15.94 7.86
CA GLY A 44 -0.92 17.22 7.31
C GLY A 44 0.59 17.25 7.07
N TYR A 45 1.40 16.71 7.98
CA TYR A 45 2.85 16.59 7.76
C TYR A 45 3.16 15.65 6.59
N VAL A 46 2.55 14.46 6.56
CA VAL A 46 2.77 13.50 5.47
C VAL A 46 2.41 14.11 4.13
N PHE A 47 1.23 14.73 4.03
CA PHE A 47 0.77 15.35 2.80
C PHE A 47 1.67 16.51 2.35
N ASN A 48 2.02 17.42 3.27
CA ASN A 48 2.76 18.63 2.90
C ASN A 48 4.25 18.38 2.67
N ALA A 49 4.89 17.56 3.51
CA ALA A 49 6.34 17.45 3.61
C ALA A 49 6.91 16.12 3.12
N VAL A 50 6.12 15.03 3.10
CA VAL A 50 6.59 13.70 2.70
C VAL A 50 6.19 13.38 1.26
N LEU A 51 4.94 13.65 0.88
CA LEU A 51 4.47 13.39 -0.47
C LEU A 51 5.10 14.35 -1.48
N THR A 52 5.60 13.78 -2.57
CA THR A 52 5.99 14.54 -3.77
C THR A 52 4.78 15.20 -4.41
N GLU A 53 4.99 16.22 -5.24
CA GLU A 53 3.89 16.89 -5.94
C GLU A 53 3.04 15.91 -6.78
N GLN A 54 3.67 14.92 -7.42
CA GLN A 54 2.96 13.91 -8.20
C GLN A 54 2.07 13.02 -7.32
N GLN A 55 2.56 12.64 -6.14
CA GLN A 55 1.77 11.87 -5.17
C GLN A 55 0.62 12.70 -4.62
N ARG A 56 0.84 14.00 -4.35
CA ARG A 56 -0.25 14.92 -3.97
C ARG A 56 -1.31 15.04 -5.06
N LYS A 57 -0.93 15.12 -6.34
CA LYS A 57 -1.86 15.12 -7.49
C LYS A 57 -2.74 13.88 -7.49
N LEU A 58 -2.13 12.69 -7.40
CA LEU A 58 -2.86 11.42 -7.37
C LEU A 58 -3.90 11.39 -6.24
N VAL A 59 -3.49 11.72 -5.02
CA VAL A 59 -4.39 11.71 -3.86
C VAL A 59 -5.50 12.76 -3.98
N CYS A 60 -5.17 13.99 -4.40
CA CYS A 60 -6.16 15.05 -4.58
C CYS A 60 -7.19 14.71 -5.66
N PHE A 61 -6.76 14.20 -6.81
CA PHE A 61 -7.69 13.87 -7.89
C PHE A 61 -8.52 12.63 -7.58
N ALA A 62 -7.95 11.61 -6.94
CA ALA A 62 -8.73 10.48 -6.42
C ALA A 62 -9.79 10.93 -5.40
N ALA A 63 -9.52 12.00 -4.64
CA ALA A 63 -10.47 12.62 -3.72
C ALA A 63 -11.47 13.59 -4.39
N GLY A 64 -11.44 13.76 -5.71
CA GLY A 64 -12.30 14.71 -6.43
C GLY A 64 -11.93 16.18 -6.23
N LEU A 65 -10.72 16.46 -5.72
CA LEU A 65 -10.24 17.82 -5.48
C LEU A 65 -9.59 18.42 -6.73
N LYS A 66 -9.59 19.75 -6.81
CA LYS A 66 -9.02 20.52 -7.94
C LYS A 66 -7.51 20.72 -7.79
N GLN A 67 -6.83 21.04 -8.89
CA GLN A 67 -5.38 21.33 -8.94
C GLN A 67 -4.90 22.31 -7.86
N ARG A 68 -5.69 23.34 -7.53
CA ARG A 68 -5.36 24.28 -6.43
C ARG A 68 -5.04 23.60 -5.10
N HIS A 69 -5.65 22.44 -4.80
CA HIS A 69 -5.42 21.71 -3.55
C HIS A 69 -4.05 21.03 -3.50
N VAL A 70 -3.45 20.75 -4.66
CA VAL A 70 -2.11 20.15 -4.76
C VAL A 70 -1.03 21.11 -4.25
N GLU A 71 -1.23 22.41 -4.46
CA GLU A 71 -0.32 23.49 -4.09
C GLU A 71 -0.64 24.08 -2.70
N MET A 72 -1.83 23.81 -2.18
CA MET A 72 -2.25 24.25 -0.85
C MET A 72 -1.76 23.30 0.24
N SER A 73 -1.48 23.88 1.41
CA SER A 73 -1.27 23.12 2.63
C SER A 73 -2.53 22.34 3.01
N PHE A 74 -2.37 21.09 3.44
CA PHE A 74 -3.44 20.23 3.95
C PHE A 74 -4.29 20.89 5.05
N TYR A 75 -3.68 21.76 5.87
CA TYR A 75 -4.40 22.48 6.94
C TYR A 75 -5.36 23.57 6.42
N LYS A 76 -5.27 23.95 5.15
CA LYS A 76 -6.22 24.84 4.49
C LYS A 76 -7.45 24.10 3.95
N PHE A 77 -7.43 22.77 3.93
CA PHE A 77 -8.57 21.98 3.47
C PHE A 77 -9.66 22.02 4.54
N SER A 78 -10.91 22.08 4.10
CA SER A 78 -12.09 21.87 4.93
C SER A 78 -12.11 20.44 5.48
N ILE A 79 -12.91 20.23 6.54
CA ILE A 79 -13.08 18.89 7.13
C ILE A 79 -13.61 17.88 6.09
N GLN A 80 -14.54 18.31 5.23
CA GLN A 80 -15.08 17.47 4.17
C GLN A 80 -14.00 17.06 3.16
N GLU A 81 -13.15 18.00 2.73
CA GLU A 81 -12.04 17.72 1.82
C GLU A 81 -11.00 16.79 2.45
N ARG A 82 -10.69 16.95 3.74
CA ARG A 82 -9.78 16.03 4.46
C ARG A 82 -10.36 14.62 4.55
N ASN A 83 -11.65 14.50 4.81
CA ASN A 83 -12.35 13.21 4.82
C ASN A 83 -12.37 12.58 3.42
N ALA A 84 -12.53 13.36 2.37
CA ALA A 84 -12.43 12.88 0.99
C ALA A 84 -11.02 12.35 0.68
N VAL A 85 -9.97 13.05 1.11
CA VAL A 85 -8.57 12.59 1.00
C VAL A 85 -8.37 11.27 1.75
N HIS A 86 -8.87 11.15 2.98
CA HIS A 86 -8.78 9.91 3.74
C HIS A 86 -9.41 8.72 3.00
N LYS A 87 -10.63 8.90 2.49
CA LYS A 87 -11.32 7.86 1.69
C LYS A 87 -10.57 7.51 0.41
N ALA A 88 -10.01 8.50 -0.28
CA ALA A 88 -9.25 8.29 -1.50
C ALA A 88 -7.97 7.46 -1.24
N ILE A 89 -7.27 7.71 -0.14
CA ILE A 89 -6.08 6.93 0.24
C ILE A 89 -6.44 5.46 0.48
N LEU A 90 -7.53 5.18 1.19
CA LEU A 90 -8.01 3.82 1.41
C LEU A 90 -8.41 3.13 0.08
N ALA A 91 -9.14 3.83 -0.79
CA ALA A 91 -9.53 3.29 -2.09
C ALA A 91 -8.30 2.98 -2.99
N LEU A 92 -7.26 3.83 -2.96
CA LEU A 92 -6.02 3.57 -3.67
C LEU A 92 -5.29 2.33 -3.11
N GLN A 93 -5.32 2.14 -1.79
CA GLN A 93 -4.79 0.93 -1.16
C GLN A 93 -5.56 -0.32 -1.61
N ASP A 94 -6.89 -0.26 -1.66
CA ASP A 94 -7.73 -1.38 -2.11
C ASP A 94 -7.43 -1.76 -3.57
N ILE A 95 -7.21 -0.76 -4.44
CA ILE A 95 -6.79 -1.00 -5.83
C ILE A 95 -5.43 -1.72 -5.87
N VAL A 96 -4.44 -1.24 -5.10
CA VAL A 96 -3.12 -1.89 -5.06
C VAL A 96 -3.23 -3.32 -4.53
N ALA A 97 -4.06 -3.56 -3.52
CA ALA A 97 -4.32 -4.91 -3.00
C ALA A 97 -4.92 -5.82 -4.07
N ALA A 98 -5.96 -5.38 -4.79
CA ALA A 98 -6.59 -6.19 -5.83
C ALA A 98 -5.60 -6.66 -6.93
N PHE A 99 -4.70 -5.78 -7.37
CA PHE A 99 -3.68 -6.16 -8.36
C PHE A 99 -2.57 -7.03 -7.76
N THR A 100 -2.23 -6.83 -6.48
CA THR A 100 -1.26 -7.67 -5.76
C THR A 100 -1.79 -9.08 -5.57
N ASP A 101 -3.04 -9.21 -5.13
CA ASP A 101 -3.71 -10.49 -4.86
C ASP A 101 -3.89 -11.30 -6.14
N ALA A 102 -4.16 -10.63 -7.26
CA ALA A 102 -4.19 -11.26 -8.58
C ALA A 102 -2.79 -11.59 -9.15
N ASN A 103 -1.72 -11.17 -8.47
CA ASN A 103 -0.33 -11.35 -8.89
C ASN A 103 -0.03 -10.78 -10.31
N VAL A 104 -0.64 -9.62 -10.62
CA VAL A 104 -0.54 -8.98 -11.95
C VAL A 104 0.22 -7.65 -11.95
N LEU A 105 0.80 -7.23 -10.83
CA LEU A 105 1.59 -5.98 -10.76
C LEU A 105 2.93 -6.02 -11.54
N GLY A 106 3.36 -7.21 -11.98
CA GLY A 106 4.55 -7.36 -12.83
C GLY A 106 4.41 -6.60 -14.15
N ARG A 107 5.47 -5.89 -14.56
CA ARG A 107 5.52 -5.05 -15.78
C ARG A 107 5.09 -5.82 -17.02
N GLU A 108 5.52 -7.08 -17.12
CA GLU A 108 5.19 -8.00 -18.19
C GLU A 108 3.68 -8.21 -18.36
N ASN A 109 2.88 -8.07 -17.30
CA ASN A 109 1.43 -8.22 -17.39
C ASN A 109 0.74 -6.99 -18.00
N PHE A 110 1.37 -5.82 -17.94
CA PHE A 110 0.87 -4.58 -18.56
C PHE A 110 1.34 -4.40 -20.01
N GLU A 111 2.45 -5.04 -20.39
CA GLU A 111 3.01 -4.98 -21.74
C GLU A 111 2.53 -6.12 -22.65
N ARG A 112 1.87 -7.14 -22.09
CA ARG A 112 1.26 -8.22 -22.88
C ARG A 112 0.20 -7.64 -23.81
N THR A 113 0.36 -7.86 -25.11
CA THR A 113 -0.74 -7.71 -26.07
C THR A 113 -1.90 -8.60 -25.63
N PRO A 114 -3.14 -8.08 -25.61
CA PRO A 114 -4.28 -8.84 -25.16
C PRO A 114 -4.38 -10.13 -25.98
N PRO A 115 -4.59 -11.29 -25.32
CA PRO A 115 -4.96 -12.49 -26.06
C PRO A 115 -6.19 -12.18 -26.90
N LYS A 116 -6.16 -12.54 -28.19
CA LYS A 116 -7.33 -12.51 -29.07
C LYS A 116 -8.33 -13.54 -28.56
N PHE A 117 -9.10 -13.20 -27.53
CA PHE A 117 -10.27 -13.98 -27.18
C PHE A 117 -11.38 -13.57 -28.15
N ASP A 118 -11.58 -14.38 -29.19
CA ASP A 118 -12.83 -14.34 -29.96
C ASP A 118 -13.96 -14.73 -29.00
N VAL A 119 -14.64 -13.70 -28.48
CA VAL A 119 -15.94 -13.76 -27.80
C VAL A 119 -16.00 -14.66 -26.56
N VAL A 120 -16.09 -14.04 -25.39
CA VAL A 120 -16.48 -14.69 -24.13
C VAL A 120 -17.94 -15.19 -24.28
N PRO A 121 -18.22 -16.51 -24.38
CA PRO A 121 -19.54 -17.02 -24.79
C PRO A 121 -20.68 -16.71 -23.79
N HIS A 122 -20.35 -16.42 -22.54
CA HIS A 122 -21.32 -16.25 -21.45
C HIS A 122 -21.81 -14.81 -21.25
N LEU A 123 -21.29 -13.83 -22.00
CA LEU A 123 -21.84 -12.46 -22.04
C LEU A 123 -22.82 -12.23 -23.20
N VAL A 124 -22.93 -13.17 -24.14
CA VAL A 124 -23.86 -13.06 -25.28
C VAL A 124 -25.26 -13.56 -24.94
N GLU A 125 -25.42 -14.36 -23.88
CA GLU A 125 -26.74 -14.88 -23.48
C GLU A 125 -27.64 -13.82 -22.84
N GLN A 126 -27.08 -12.83 -22.13
CA GLN A 126 -27.88 -11.74 -21.55
C GLN A 126 -28.41 -10.75 -22.60
N SER A 127 -27.80 -10.68 -23.79
CA SER A 127 -28.25 -9.77 -24.86
C SER A 127 -29.39 -10.34 -25.71
N LYS A 128 -29.72 -11.64 -25.58
CA LYS A 128 -30.75 -12.30 -26.39
C LYS A 128 -32.12 -12.40 -25.71
N THR A 129 -32.21 -12.19 -24.40
CA THR A 129 -33.50 -12.23 -23.67
C THR A 129 -34.28 -10.92 -23.69
N ASP A 130 -33.65 -9.78 -24.00
CA ASP A 130 -34.33 -8.47 -24.05
C ASP A 130 -34.88 -8.09 -25.43
N SER A 131 -34.95 -9.05 -26.37
CA SER A 131 -35.45 -8.83 -27.74
C SER A 131 -36.55 -9.81 -28.14
N GLN A 132 -37.52 -10.06 -27.25
CA GLN A 132 -38.80 -10.64 -27.63
C GLN A 132 -39.91 -9.59 -27.53
N PRO A 133 -40.46 -9.09 -28.65
CA PRO A 133 -41.66 -8.26 -28.63
C PRO A 133 -42.88 -9.15 -28.35
N HIS A 134 -43.70 -8.74 -27.39
CA HIS A 134 -45.11 -9.10 -27.29
C HIS A 134 -45.95 -8.10 -28.09
#